data_AF-A0A843GBQ2-F1
#
_entry.id   AF-A0A843GBQ2-F1
#
_cell.length_a   1.000
_cell.length_b   1.000
_cell.length_c   1.000
_cell.angle_alpha   90.00
_cell.angle_beta   90.00
_cell.angle_gamma   90.00
#
_symmetry.space_group_name_H-M   'P 1'
#
loop_
_entity.id
_entity.type
_entity.pdbx_description
1 polymer ?
#
loop_
_entity_poly.entity_id
_entity_poly.type
_entity_poly.pdbx_seq_one_letter_code
_entity_poly.pdbx_strand_id
1 'polypeptide(L)'
;MSDKNEWGSNLSFVLAMVGSAVGLGNIWRYPYVLYSNGGGAFYIPYIVAILLMGVPFLILEYGVGYNFKSSFPKAIRKIHANYEFLGWLLPISVFIIMIYYSCILGWDGIYVILSFFKGWGADPNTYFATTLLQSQETFSGITNFIPVIATAMLASWAIIWYISHKDLEEGLGKVSKVLVPLLFIIMIVIVA
;
A
#
# COMPACT_ATOMS: atom_id res chain seq x y z
N MET A 1 4.49 -10.91 -31.18
CA MET A 1 5.24 -10.40 -30.01
C MET A 1 4.18 -9.97 -29.02
N SER A 2 4.05 -10.63 -27.86
CA SER A 2 3.13 -10.12 -26.83
C SER A 2 3.66 -8.75 -26.41
N ASP A 3 2.82 -7.72 -26.43
CA ASP A 3 3.21 -6.42 -25.91
C ASP A 3 3.62 -6.60 -24.46
N LYS A 4 4.87 -6.23 -24.13
CA LYS A 4 5.47 -6.41 -22.80
C LYS A 4 4.70 -5.74 -21.65
N ASN A 5 3.72 -4.91 -22.01
CA ASN A 5 2.93 -4.10 -21.09
C ASN A 5 1.49 -4.63 -20.87
N GLU A 6 1.16 -5.83 -21.35
CA GLU A 6 -0.15 -6.44 -21.11
C GLU A 6 -0.11 -7.52 -20.02
N TRP A 7 -1.24 -7.71 -19.34
CA TRP A 7 -1.37 -8.75 -18.32
C TRP A 7 -1.45 -10.12 -18.98
N GLY A 8 -0.64 -11.07 -18.50
CA GLY A 8 -0.63 -12.43 -19.03
C GLY A 8 -1.88 -13.24 -18.66
N SER A 9 -2.63 -12.81 -17.63
CA SER A 9 -3.94 -13.39 -17.31
C SER A 9 -4.89 -12.40 -16.61
N ASN A 10 -6.19 -12.56 -16.84
CA ASN A 10 -7.24 -11.80 -16.15
C ASN A 10 -7.17 -12.00 -14.62
N LEU A 11 -6.76 -13.18 -14.17
CA LEU A 11 -6.58 -13.47 -12.74
C LEU A 11 -5.42 -12.66 -12.15
N SER A 12 -4.28 -12.55 -12.85
CA SER A 12 -3.17 -11.68 -12.43
C SER A 12 -3.64 -10.24 -12.25
N PHE A 13 -4.41 -9.75 -13.22
CA PHE A 13 -4.93 -8.39 -13.22
C PHE A 13 -5.86 -8.15 -12.04
N VAL A 14 -6.86 -9.03 -11.83
CA VAL A 14 -7.80 -8.92 -10.71
C VAL A 14 -7.08 -9.02 -9.37
N LEU A 15 -6.15 -9.96 -9.20
CA LEU A 15 -5.39 -10.09 -7.95
C LEU A 15 -4.48 -8.88 -7.71
N ALA A 16 -3.88 -8.29 -8.74
CA ALA A 16 -3.11 -7.07 -8.60
C ALA A 16 -4.01 -5.88 -8.20
N MET A 17 -5.21 -5.76 -8.77
CA MET A 17 -6.19 -4.75 -8.35
C MET A 17 -6.63 -4.95 -6.90
N VAL A 18 -6.94 -6.19 -6.48
CA VAL A 18 -7.29 -6.51 -5.09
C VAL A 18 -6.12 -6.19 -4.15
N GLY A 19 -4.90 -6.57 -4.51
CA GLY A 19 -3.71 -6.26 -3.72
C GLY A 19 -3.42 -4.76 -3.59
N SER A 20 -3.78 -3.97 -4.61
CA SER A 20 -3.68 -2.51 -4.53
C SER A 20 -4.79 -1.88 -3.66
N ALA A 21 -5.96 -2.51 -3.57
CA ALA A 21 -7.09 -2.02 -2.79
C ALA A 21 -7.02 -2.44 -1.31
N VAL A 22 -6.43 -3.59 -1.02
CA VAL A 22 -6.28 -4.13 0.34
C VAL A 22 -4.92 -3.72 0.90
N GLY A 23 -4.90 -2.73 1.78
CA GLY A 23 -3.69 -2.27 2.46
C GLY A 23 -3.74 -2.44 3.98
N LEU A 24 -2.67 -1.99 4.65
CA LEU A 24 -2.56 -1.98 6.11
C LEU A 24 -3.78 -1.31 6.77
N GLY A 25 -4.30 -0.22 6.19
CA GLY A 25 -5.48 0.48 6.68
C GLY A 25 -6.72 -0.42 6.85
N ASN A 26 -6.91 -1.43 6.00
CA ASN A 26 -8.04 -2.34 6.12
C ASN A 26 -7.92 -3.27 7.33
N ILE A 27 -6.70 -3.54 7.81
CA ILE A 27 -6.42 -4.47 8.90
C ILE A 27 -6.58 -3.78 10.27
N TRP A 28 -6.06 -2.57 10.46
CA TRP A 28 -6.09 -1.91 11.77
C TRP A 28 -6.99 -0.67 11.82
N ARG A 29 -6.97 0.18 10.79
CA ARG A 29 -7.69 1.46 10.81
C ARG A 29 -9.19 1.26 10.67
N TYR A 30 -9.60 0.39 9.74
CA TYR A 30 -11.03 0.13 9.51
C TYR A 30 -11.73 -0.43 10.77
N PRO A 31 -11.24 -1.49 11.44
CA PRO A 31 -11.86 -1.98 12.67
C PRO A 31 -11.89 -0.94 13.78
N TYR A 32 -10.83 -0.13 13.92
CA TYR A 32 -10.76 0.95 14.91
C TYR A 32 -11.84 2.01 14.67
N VAL A 33 -12.01 2.48 13.43
CA VAL A 33 -13.03 3.47 13.07
C VAL A 33 -14.43 2.88 13.26
N LEU A 34 -14.65 1.64 12.82
CA LEU A 34 -15.92 0.96 12.99
C LEU A 34 -16.30 0.85 14.48
N TYR A 35 -15.38 0.38 15.32
CA TYR A 35 -15.61 0.25 16.77
C TYR A 35 -15.89 1.61 17.44
N SER A 36 -15.07 2.62 17.15
CA SER A 36 -15.21 3.96 17.74
C SER A 36 -16.43 4.75 17.26
N ASN A 37 -17.05 4.38 16.14
CA ASN A 37 -18.21 5.07 15.55
C ASN A 37 -19.51 4.25 15.64
N GLY A 38 -19.74 3.59 16.77
CA GLY A 38 -21.00 2.88 17.03
C GLY A 38 -21.06 1.45 16.50
N GLY A 39 -19.91 0.84 16.23
CA GLY A 39 -19.78 -0.57 15.86
C GLY A 39 -20.60 -0.90 14.61
N GLY A 40 -21.56 -1.83 14.75
CA GLY A 40 -22.41 -2.26 13.63
C GLY A 40 -23.24 -1.14 12.99
N ALA A 41 -23.57 -0.07 13.72
CA ALA A 41 -24.31 1.05 13.14
C ALA A 41 -23.51 1.81 12.07
N PHE A 42 -22.17 1.78 12.16
CA PHE A 42 -21.27 2.43 11.19
C PHE A 42 -21.40 1.85 9.77
N TYR A 43 -21.90 0.61 9.62
CA TYR A 43 -22.11 0.02 8.30
C TYR A 43 -23.08 0.83 7.43
N ILE A 44 -24.08 1.50 8.03
CA ILE A 44 -25.06 2.27 7.27
C ILE A 44 -24.39 3.43 6.50
N PRO A 45 -23.73 4.40 7.16
CA PRO A 45 -23.05 5.48 6.44
C PRO A 45 -21.89 4.96 5.58
N TYR A 46 -21.21 3.88 5.99
CA TYR A 46 -20.12 3.28 5.22
C TYR A 46 -20.60 2.72 3.86
N ILE A 47 -21.68 1.94 3.85
CA ILE A 47 -22.24 1.38 2.61
C ILE A 47 -22.78 2.50 1.73
N VAL A 48 -23.45 3.50 2.30
CA VAL A 48 -23.93 4.68 1.55
C VAL A 48 -22.76 5.42 0.89
N ALA A 49 -21.65 5.64 1.60
CA ALA A 49 -20.47 6.28 1.05
C ALA A 49 -19.82 5.46 -0.09
N ILE A 50 -19.79 4.12 0.04
CA ILE A 50 -19.30 3.25 -1.04
C ILE A 50 -20.18 3.36 -2.28
N LEU A 51 -21.50 3.32 -2.12
CA LEU A 51 -22.42 3.35 -3.27
C LEU A 51 -22.42 4.72 -3.97
N LEU A 52 -22.31 5.81 -3.21
CA LEU A 52 -22.38 7.16 -3.77
C LEU A 52 -21.03 7.70 -4.26
N MET A 53 -19.93 7.30 -3.63
CA MET A 53 -18.59 7.78 -3.99
C MET A 53 -17.69 6.63 -4.47
N GLY A 54 -17.51 5.58 -3.67
CA GLY A 54 -16.56 4.50 -3.99
C GLY A 54 -16.79 3.88 -5.39
N VAL A 55 -17.99 3.37 -5.64
CA VAL A 55 -18.33 2.70 -6.90
C VAL A 55 -18.30 3.67 -8.10
N PRO A 56 -18.95 4.86 -8.06
CA PRO A 56 -18.89 5.80 -9.17
C PRO A 56 -17.48 6.28 -9.53
N PHE A 57 -16.64 6.60 -8.53
CA PHE A 57 -15.26 7.01 -8.79
C PHE A 57 -14.41 5.87 -9.37
N LEU A 58 -14.61 4.63 -8.90
CA LEU A 58 -13.91 3.47 -9.45
C LEU A 58 -14.30 3.21 -10.90
N ILE A 59 -15.59 3.32 -11.24
CA ILE A 59 -16.07 3.19 -12.64
C ILE A 59 -15.48 4.30 -13.51
N LEU A 60 -15.43 5.54 -13.00
CA LEU A 60 -14.85 6.68 -13.71
C LEU A 60 -13.36 6.45 -13.99
N GLU A 61 -12.59 6.08 -12.97
CA GLU A 61 -11.16 5.82 -13.10
C GLU A 61 -10.88 4.68 -14.09
N TYR A 62 -11.62 3.58 -13.98
CA TYR A 62 -11.52 2.45 -14.91
C TYR A 62 -11.89 2.87 -16.33
N GLY A 63 -12.97 3.63 -16.51
CA GLY A 63 -13.41 4.14 -17.80
C GLY A 63 -12.37 5.06 -18.46
N VAL A 64 -11.74 5.95 -17.69
CA VAL A 64 -10.65 6.81 -18.19
C VAL A 64 -9.44 5.95 -18.58
N GLY A 65 -9.03 5.00 -17.73
CA GLY A 65 -7.93 4.08 -18.03
C GLY A 65 -8.14 3.27 -19.30
N TYR A 66 -9.35 2.73 -19.48
CA TYR A 66 -9.73 1.91 -20.64
C TYR A 66 -9.75 2.70 -21.94
N ASN A 67 -10.30 3.92 -21.94
CA ASN A 67 -10.42 4.75 -23.14
C ASN A 67 -9.09 5.37 -23.57
N PHE A 68 -8.30 5.89 -22.64
CA PHE A 68 -7.10 6.66 -22.98
C PHE A 68 -5.82 5.82 -23.06
N LYS A 69 -5.79 4.64 -22.40
CA LYS A 69 -4.65 3.71 -22.31
C LYS A 69 -3.31 4.42 -22.09
N SER A 70 -3.32 5.42 -21.20
CA SER A 70 -2.17 6.27 -20.90
C SER A 70 -2.11 6.61 -19.42
N SER A 71 -0.96 7.08 -18.95
CA SER A 71 -0.84 7.57 -17.57
C SER A 71 -1.85 8.69 -17.27
N PHE A 72 -2.23 8.82 -16.00
CA PHE A 72 -3.26 9.77 -15.57
C PHE A 72 -3.02 11.22 -16.03
N PRO A 73 -1.80 11.82 -15.91
CA PRO A 73 -1.54 13.15 -16.47
C PRO A 73 -1.78 13.25 -17.98
N LYS A 74 -1.35 12.23 -18.74
CA LYS A 74 -1.55 12.17 -20.19
C LYS A 74 -3.02 12.01 -20.56
N ALA A 75 -3.78 11.25 -19.78
CA ALA A 75 -5.22 11.11 -19.97
C ALA A 75 -5.94 12.44 -19.77
N ILE A 76 -5.62 13.16 -18.68
CA ILE A 76 -6.19 14.50 -18.42
C ILE A 76 -5.80 15.49 -19.52
N ARG A 77 -4.56 15.49 -19.99
CA ARG A 77 -4.13 16.33 -21.12
C ARG A 77 -4.93 16.06 -22.39
N LYS A 78 -5.23 14.79 -22.70
CA LYS A 78 -6.05 14.40 -23.86
C LYS A 78 -7.51 14.86 -23.72
N ILE A 79 -8.04 14.90 -22.50
CA ILE A 79 -9.39 15.43 -22.22
C ILE A 79 -9.39 16.95 -22.36
N HIS A 80 -8.47 17.62 -21.66
CA HIS A 80 -8.35 19.07 -21.68
C HIS A 80 -6.93 19.51 -21.29
N ALA A 81 -6.18 20.02 -22.27
CA ALA A 81 -4.76 20.33 -22.13
C ALA A 81 -4.46 21.27 -20.95
N ASN A 82 -5.30 22.27 -20.68
CA ASN A 82 -5.07 23.23 -19.59
C ASN A 82 -5.20 22.62 -18.19
N TYR A 83 -5.81 21.45 -18.05
CA TYR A 83 -5.98 20.76 -16.77
C TYR A 83 -4.93 19.67 -16.52
N GLU A 84 -3.92 19.52 -17.38
CA GLU A 84 -2.85 18.51 -17.22
C GLU A 84 -2.19 18.58 -15.83
N PHE A 85 -2.04 19.77 -15.26
CA PHE A 85 -1.47 19.96 -13.92
C PHE A 85 -2.23 19.19 -12.82
N LEU A 86 -3.56 19.06 -12.92
CA LEU A 86 -4.36 18.27 -11.97
C LEU A 86 -4.00 16.79 -12.03
N GLY A 87 -3.66 16.30 -13.23
CA GLY A 87 -3.23 14.93 -13.42
C GLY A 87 -1.90 14.61 -12.73
N TRP A 88 -1.04 15.61 -12.52
CA TRP A 88 0.24 15.43 -11.81
C TRP A 88 0.10 15.37 -10.29
N LEU A 89 -1.02 15.83 -9.71
CA LEU A 89 -1.26 15.76 -8.27
C LEU A 89 -1.26 14.30 -7.79
N LEU A 90 -1.88 13.40 -8.55
CA LEU A 90 -1.98 11.98 -8.20
C LEU A 90 -0.60 11.29 -8.06
N PRO A 91 0.29 11.28 -9.08
CA PRO A 91 1.61 10.66 -8.94
C PRO A 91 2.48 11.33 -7.87
N ILE A 92 2.35 12.64 -7.64
CA ILE A 92 3.05 13.34 -6.55
C ILE A 92 2.56 12.83 -5.19
N SER A 93 1.24 12.71 -4.99
CA SER A 93 0.66 12.16 -3.76
C SER A 93 1.11 10.72 -3.53
N VAL A 94 1.09 9.87 -4.57
CA VAL A 94 1.56 8.49 -4.48
C VAL A 94 3.05 8.43 -4.11
N PHE A 95 3.88 9.32 -4.67
CA PHE A 95 5.29 9.40 -4.31
C PHE A 95 5.50 9.79 -2.84
N ILE A 96 4.78 10.79 -2.34
CA ILE A 96 4.83 11.17 -0.91
C ILE A 96 4.40 10.00 -0.03
N ILE A 97 3.34 9.29 -0.42
CA ILE A 97 2.85 8.12 0.31
C ILE A 97 3.91 7.02 0.37
N MET A 98 4.58 6.77 -0.76
CA MET A 98 5.63 5.76 -0.87
C MET A 98 6.81 6.04 0.08
N ILE A 99 7.17 7.31 0.31
CA ILE A 99 8.28 7.67 1.23
C ILE A 99 7.99 7.12 2.63
N TYR A 100 6.85 7.44 3.22
CA TYR A 100 6.57 6.98 4.59
C TYR A 100 6.16 5.50 4.65
N TYR A 101 5.46 4.98 3.64
CA TYR A 101 5.14 3.54 3.58
C TYR A 101 6.40 2.67 3.50
N SER A 102 7.45 3.14 2.83
CA SER A 102 8.73 2.42 2.81
C SER A 102 9.37 2.29 4.20
N CYS A 103 9.15 3.27 5.08
CA CYS A 103 9.57 3.22 6.47
C CYS A 103 8.78 2.15 7.26
N ILE A 104 7.45 2.13 7.07
CA ILE A 104 6.57 1.13 7.69
C ILE A 104 6.98 -0.29 7.25
N LEU A 105 7.22 -0.51 5.95
CA LEU A 105 7.71 -1.79 5.44
C LEU A 105 9.06 -2.19 6.06
N GLY A 106 9.94 -1.22 6.32
CA GLY A 106 11.20 -1.45 7.02
C GLY A 106 10.98 -1.94 8.45
N TRP A 107 10.05 -1.33 9.19
CA TRP A 107 9.69 -1.79 10.54
C TRP A 107 9.10 -3.20 10.51
N ASP A 108 8.16 -3.46 9.60
CA ASP A 108 7.53 -4.77 9.45
C ASP A 108 8.58 -5.84 9.15
N GLY A 109 9.52 -5.57 8.25
CA GLY A 109 10.62 -6.49 7.93
C GLY A 109 11.52 -6.81 9.12
N ILE A 110 11.84 -5.81 9.96
CA ILE A 110 12.60 -6.02 11.20
C ILE A 110 11.79 -6.90 12.16
N TYR A 111 10.50 -6.61 12.36
CA TYR A 111 9.65 -7.39 13.25
C TYR A 111 9.43 -8.83 12.79
N VAL A 112 9.36 -9.08 11.48
CA VAL A 112 9.33 -10.43 10.92
C VAL A 112 10.58 -11.21 11.33
N ILE A 113 11.77 -10.61 11.24
CA ILE A 113 13.02 -11.27 11.65
C ILE A 113 13.04 -11.50 13.18
N LEU A 114 12.64 -10.49 13.96
CA LEU A 114 12.58 -10.59 15.42
C LEU A 114 11.58 -11.65 15.90
N SER A 115 10.54 -11.95 15.11
CA SER A 115 9.48 -12.90 15.47
C SER A 115 9.97 -14.34 15.65
N PHE A 116 11.04 -14.74 14.96
CA PHE A 116 11.62 -16.07 15.10
C PHE A 116 12.23 -16.31 16.49
N PHE A 117 12.68 -15.25 17.17
CA PHE A 117 13.36 -15.35 18.47
C PHE A 117 12.66 -14.55 19.58
N LYS A 118 11.50 -13.94 19.29
CA LYS A 118 10.77 -13.03 20.19
C LYS A 118 11.68 -11.89 20.73
N GLY A 119 12.49 -11.31 19.85
CA GLY A 119 13.55 -10.37 20.22
C GLY A 119 13.09 -9.02 20.80
N TRP A 120 11.80 -8.73 20.79
CA TRP A 120 11.22 -7.51 21.40
C TRP A 120 11.03 -7.62 22.93
N GLY A 121 11.27 -8.79 23.53
CA GLY A 121 11.22 -8.98 24.98
C GLY A 121 9.79 -8.95 25.55
N ALA A 122 9.67 -8.50 26.81
CA ALA A 122 8.41 -8.55 27.56
C ALA A 122 7.41 -7.44 27.17
N ASP A 123 7.90 -6.30 26.67
CA ASP A 123 7.06 -5.18 26.26
C ASP A 123 7.41 -4.70 24.84
N PRO A 124 6.63 -5.15 23.83
CA PRO A 124 6.83 -4.74 22.44
C PRO A 124 6.69 -3.22 22.22
N ASN A 125 5.84 -2.55 22.98
CA ASN A 125 5.59 -1.11 22.80
C ASN A 125 6.79 -0.29 23.25
N THR A 126 7.35 -0.64 24.42
CA THR A 126 8.57 -0.01 24.91
C THR A 126 9.75 -0.28 23.98
N TYR A 127 9.89 -1.51 23.47
CA TYR A 127 10.92 -1.84 22.48
C TYR A 127 10.80 -0.99 21.21
N PHE A 128 9.59 -0.84 20.67
CA PHE A 128 9.34 -0.03 19.48
C PHE A 128 9.73 1.43 19.68
N ALA A 129 9.24 2.07 20.75
CA ALA A 129 9.46 3.49 20.98
C ALA A 129 10.93 3.81 21.33
N THR A 130 11.52 3.02 22.22
CA THR A 130 12.83 3.35 22.81
C THR A 130 14.00 2.77 22.03
N THR A 131 13.89 1.53 21.55
CA THR A 131 15.01 0.78 20.99
C THR A 131 15.01 0.87 19.46
N LEU A 132 13.84 0.71 18.84
CA LEU A 132 13.72 0.73 17.39
C LEU A 132 13.64 2.15 16.84
N LEU A 133 12.63 2.92 17.26
CA LEU A 133 12.39 4.28 16.78
C LEU A 133 13.33 5.31 17.40
N GLN A 134 13.92 5.01 18.57
CA GLN A 134 14.71 5.96 19.36
C GLN A 134 14.02 7.34 19.42
N SER A 135 12.70 7.34 19.66
CA SER A 135 11.86 8.52 19.49
C SER A 135 12.26 9.61 20.48
N GLN A 136 12.55 10.80 19.97
CA GLN A 136 12.83 11.98 20.78
C GLN A 136 11.79 13.07 20.46
N GLU A 137 11.21 13.67 21.50
CA GLU A 137 10.22 14.75 21.39
C GLU A 137 10.84 16.10 20.96
N THR A 138 12.17 16.18 20.89
CA THR A 138 12.90 17.40 20.52
C THR A 138 13.12 17.46 19.01
N PHE A 139 13.12 18.66 18.43
CA PHE A 139 13.43 18.87 17.00
C PHE A 139 14.79 18.29 16.56
N SER A 140 15.74 18.15 17.49
CA SER A 140 17.01 17.45 17.28
C SER A 140 16.84 15.96 16.94
N GLY A 141 15.68 15.36 17.21
CA GLY A 141 15.34 13.99 16.84
C GLY A 141 15.19 13.79 15.32
N ILE A 142 14.89 14.85 14.56
CA ILE A 142 14.78 14.79 13.09
C ILE A 142 16.13 14.43 12.46
N THR A 143 17.23 14.85 13.09
CA THR A 143 18.59 14.54 12.60
C THR A 143 19.11 13.19 13.08
N ASN A 144 18.37 12.47 13.95
CA ASN A 144 18.83 11.18 14.45
C ASN A 144 18.68 10.11 13.36
N PHE A 145 19.82 9.65 12.84
CA PHE A 145 19.86 8.62 11.81
C PHE A 145 19.94 7.24 12.46
N ILE A 146 18.95 6.39 12.19
CA ILE A 146 18.87 5.03 12.73
C ILE A 146 19.27 4.05 11.63
N PRO A 147 20.51 3.49 11.66
CA PRO A 147 21.03 2.72 10.54
C PRO A 147 20.23 1.46 10.24
N VAL A 148 19.66 0.82 11.27
CA VAL A 148 18.88 -0.42 11.14
C VAL A 148 17.58 -0.18 10.34
N ILE A 149 16.88 0.91 10.62
CA ILE A 149 15.68 1.28 9.86
C ILE A 149 16.07 1.67 8.44
N ALA A 150 17.15 2.44 8.28
CA ALA A 150 17.62 2.86 6.96
C ALA A 150 18.02 1.67 6.07
N THR A 151 18.72 0.67 6.60
CA THR A 151 19.08 -0.54 5.84
C THR A 151 17.85 -1.38 5.49
N ALA A 152 16.88 -1.51 6.40
CA ALA A 152 15.62 -2.20 6.13
C ALA A 152 14.76 -1.49 5.06
N MET A 153 14.74 -0.15 5.10
CA MET A 153 14.11 0.67 4.07
C MET A 153 14.80 0.49 2.71
N LEU A 154 16.14 0.55 2.66
CA LEU A 154 16.91 0.34 1.43
C LEU A 154 16.69 -1.06 0.85
N ALA A 155 16.61 -2.08 1.71
CA ALA A 155 16.27 -3.44 1.27
C ALA A 155 14.86 -3.51 0.66
N SER A 156 13.88 -2.87 1.31
CA SER A 156 12.50 -2.79 0.80
C SER A 156 12.45 -2.08 -0.56
N TRP A 157 13.18 -0.97 -0.70
CA TRP A 157 13.33 -0.26 -1.97
C TRP A 157 14.00 -1.10 -3.05
N ALA A 158 15.06 -1.85 -2.71
CA ALA A 158 15.74 -2.73 -3.65
C ALA A 158 14.82 -3.85 -4.15
N ILE A 159 13.97 -4.41 -3.26
CA ILE A 159 12.96 -5.41 -3.63
C ILE A 159 11.93 -4.80 -4.58
N ILE A 160 11.36 -3.64 -4.25
CA ILE A 160 10.38 -2.94 -5.09
C ILE A 160 11.00 -2.60 -6.44
N TRP A 161 12.22 -2.08 -6.46
CA TRP A 161 12.97 -1.75 -7.67
C TRP A 161 13.18 -3.00 -8.54
N TYR A 162 13.59 -4.12 -7.95
CA TYR A 162 13.80 -5.39 -8.65
C TYR A 162 12.49 -5.93 -9.26
N ILE A 163 11.39 -5.86 -8.52
CA ILE A 163 10.06 -6.28 -9.01
C ILE A 163 9.61 -5.36 -10.15
N SER A 164 9.83 -4.05 -10.03
CA SER A 164 9.42 -3.05 -11.01
C SER A 164 10.24 -3.06 -12.31
N HIS A 165 11.45 -3.65 -12.32
CA HIS A 165 12.27 -3.79 -13.52
C HIS A 165 11.89 -4.99 -14.39
N LYS A 166 11.00 -5.86 -13.90
CA LYS A 166 10.47 -6.98 -14.66
C LYS A 166 9.21 -6.58 -15.42
N ASP A 167 8.88 -7.34 -16.47
CA ASP A 167 7.62 -7.18 -17.19
C ASP A 167 6.42 -7.36 -16.23
N LEU A 168 5.28 -6.74 -16.54
CA LEU A 168 4.11 -6.66 -15.65
C LEU A 168 3.67 -8.01 -15.09
N GLU A 169 3.58 -9.04 -15.94
CA GLU A 169 3.17 -10.38 -15.53
C GLU A 169 4.26 -11.07 -14.68
N GLU A 170 5.53 -10.89 -15.03
CA GLU A 170 6.65 -11.58 -14.37
C GLU A 170 7.07 -10.94 -13.05
N GLY A 171 6.89 -9.63 -12.90
CA GLY A 171 7.10 -8.88 -11.68
C GLY A 171 5.84 -8.88 -10.83
N LEU A 172 4.96 -7.91 -11.10
CA LEU A 172 3.79 -7.63 -10.26
C LEU A 172 2.77 -8.79 -10.28
N GLY A 173 2.50 -9.37 -11.45
CA GLY A 173 1.53 -10.46 -11.61
C GLY A 173 1.87 -11.70 -10.77
N LYS A 174 3.10 -12.22 -10.88
CA LYS A 174 3.58 -13.36 -10.07
C LYS A 174 3.55 -13.05 -8.57
N VAL A 175 3.98 -11.86 -8.17
CA VAL A 175 4.00 -11.44 -6.76
C VAL A 175 2.58 -11.35 -6.20
N SER A 176 1.66 -10.69 -6.89
CA SER A 176 0.26 -10.56 -6.45
C SER A 176 -0.47 -11.90 -6.38
N LYS A 177 -0.19 -12.83 -7.30
CA LYS A 177 -0.73 -14.20 -7.27
C LYS A 177 -0.37 -14.98 -6.00
N VAL A 178 0.75 -14.66 -5.37
CA VAL A 178 1.22 -15.32 -4.14
C VAL A 178 0.82 -14.51 -2.91
N LEU A 179 1.18 -13.22 -2.88
CA LEU A 179 1.01 -12.38 -1.68
C LEU A 179 -0.46 -12.12 -1.34
N VAL A 180 -1.34 -11.95 -2.32
CA VAL A 180 -2.74 -11.62 -2.06
C VAL A 180 -3.47 -12.82 -1.42
N PRO A 181 -3.45 -14.04 -1.98
CA PRO A 181 -4.02 -15.20 -1.30
C PRO A 181 -3.37 -15.49 0.05
N LEU A 182 -2.04 -15.33 0.16
CA LEU A 182 -1.32 -15.52 1.43
C LEU A 182 -1.84 -14.59 2.52
N LEU A 183 -2.10 -13.31 2.20
CA LEU A 183 -2.68 -12.36 3.14
C LEU A 183 -4.04 -12.84 3.66
N PHE A 184 -4.93 -13.32 2.78
CA PHE A 184 -6.22 -13.88 3.22
C PHE A 184 -6.06 -15.13 4.10
N ILE A 185 -5.14 -16.02 3.76
CA ILE A 185 -4.87 -17.23 4.55
C ILE A 185 -4.39 -16.84 5.96
N ILE A 186 -3.43 -15.92 6.07
CA ILE A 186 -2.91 -15.45 7.36
C ILE A 186 -4.04 -14.82 8.18
N MET A 187 -4.90 -14.00 7.57
CA MET A 187 -6.04 -13.40 8.25
C MET A 187 -7.02 -14.45 8.78
N ILE A 188 -7.32 -15.50 8.00
CA ILE A 188 -8.18 -16.60 8.46
C ILE A 188 -7.55 -17.32 9.65
N VAL A 189 -6.25 -17.61 9.60
CA VAL A 189 -5.52 -18.29 10.68
C VAL A 189 -5.48 -17.45 11.96
N ILE A 190 -5.37 -16.12 11.85
CA ILE A 190 -5.38 -15.23 13.03
C ILE A 190 -6.77 -15.13 13.66
N VAL A 191 -7.82 -15.20 12.85
CA VAL A 191 -9.21 -15.08 13.32
C VAL A 191 -9.77 -16.40 13.87
N ALA A 192 -9.30 -17.54 13.35
CA ALA A 192 -9.71 -18.88 13.77
C ALA A 192 -9.15 -19.27 15.15
#